data_AF-R7B078-F1
#
_entry.id   AF-R7B078-F1
#
_cell.length_a   1.000
_cell.length_b   1.000
_cell.length_c   1.000
_cell.angle_alpha   90.00
_cell.angle_beta   90.00
_cell.angle_gamma   90.00
#
_symmetry.space_group_name_H-M   'P 1'
#
loop_
_entity.id
_entity.type
_entity.pdbx_description
1 polymer ?
#
loop_
_entity_poly.entity_id
_entity_poly.type
_entity_poly.pdbx_seq_one_letter_code
_entity_poly.pdbx_strand_id
1 'polypeptide(L)' 'MYYVDAKWFEPILRTVDMDDYSSLQYFQRVLQNSGIIEKLEEMGIQEGDTVNILGFEFDYVK' A
#
# COMPACT_ATOMS: atom_id res chain seq x y z
N MET A 1 0.42 -2.33 13.27
CA MET A 1 0.84 -1.18 12.43
C MET A 1 2.20 -1.48 11.80
N TYR A 2 2.29 -1.39 10.48
CA TYR A 2 3.49 -1.69 9.69
C TYR A 2 3.99 -0.43 8.97
N TYR A 3 5.31 -0.30 8.81
CA TYR A 3 5.92 0.82 8.08
C TYR A 3 6.65 0.29 6.84
N VAL A 4 6.35 0.86 5.68
CA VAL A 4 6.99 0.51 4.41
C VAL A 4 7.84 1.68 3.95
N ASP A 5 9.16 1.50 3.97
CA ASP A 5 10.12 2.42 3.35
C ASP A 5 10.36 2.02 1.89
N ALA A 6 9.51 2.52 1.00
CA ALA A 6 9.61 2.28 -0.44
C ALA A 6 9.78 3.61 -1.17
N LYS A 7 10.99 4.18 -1.16
CA LYS A 7 11.28 5.49 -1.80
C LYS A 7 10.90 5.56 -3.28
N TRP A 8 11.00 4.45 -4.01
CA TRP A 8 10.61 4.36 -5.42
C TRP A 8 9.09 4.50 -5.63
N PHE A 9 8.30 4.40 -4.56
CA PHE A 9 6.85 4.47 -4.54
C PHE A 9 6.32 5.91 -4.38
N GLU A 10 7.18 6.86 -3.98
CA GLU A 10 6.84 8.29 -3.89
C GLU A 10 6.14 8.87 -5.14
N PRO A 11 6.65 8.68 -6.38
CA PRO A 11 5.98 9.21 -7.56
C PRO A 11 4.59 8.59 -7.76
N ILE A 12 4.39 7.33 -7.38
CA ILE A 12 3.11 6.62 -7.53
C ILE A 12 2.09 7.21 -6.56
N LEU A 13 2.46 7.36 -5.28
CA LEU A 13 1.60 8.01 -4.28
C LEU A 13 1.18 9.43 -4.68
N ARG A 14 2.06 10.18 -5.35
CA ARG A 14 1.72 11.53 -5.85
C ARG A 14 0.75 11.54 -7.02
N THR A 15 0.62 10.44 -7.74
CA THR A 15 -0.28 10.31 -8.91
C THR A 15 -1.63 9.69 -8.58
N VAL A 16 -1.74 9.04 -7.43
CA VAL A 16 -2.98 8.36 -7.03
C VAL A 16 -3.90 9.37 -6.37
N ASP A 17 -5.06 9.57 -6.98
CA ASP A 17 -6.19 10.24 -6.35
C ASP A 17 -7.00 9.22 -5.52
N MET A 18 -7.18 9.48 -4.24
CA MET A 18 -7.85 8.56 -3.32
C MET A 18 -9.38 8.62 -3.44
N ASP A 19 -9.93 9.69 -4.05
CA ASP A 19 -11.36 9.81 -4.33
C ASP A 19 -11.74 9.16 -5.66
N ASP A 20 -10.74 8.81 -6.50
CA ASP A 20 -10.93 8.13 -7.77
C ASP A 20 -10.71 6.61 -7.63
N TYR A 21 -11.79 5.86 -7.85
CA TYR A 21 -11.78 4.40 -7.82
C TYR A 21 -10.74 3.78 -8.77
N SER A 22 -10.52 4.37 -9.95
CA SER A 22 -9.56 3.84 -10.92
C SER A 22 -8.12 3.96 -10.42
N SER A 23 -7.80 5.10 -9.81
CA SER A 23 -6.51 5.37 -9.17
C SER A 23 -6.26 4.46 -7.97
N LEU A 24 -7.27 4.21 -7.13
CA LEU A 24 -7.18 3.23 -6.03
C LEU A 24 -6.92 1.81 -6.54
N GLN A 25 -7.62 1.40 -7.61
CA GLN A 25 -7.42 0.07 -8.19
C GLN A 25 -6.02 -0.08 -8.80
N TYR A 26 -5.50 0.97 -9.45
CA TYR A 26 -4.11 1.01 -9.92
C TYR A 26 -3.14 0.89 -8.74
N PHE A 27 -3.34 1.67 -7.67
CA PHE A 27 -2.51 1.65 -6.48
C PHE A 27 -2.41 0.25 -5.86
N GLN A 28 -3.55 -0.43 -5.65
CA GLN A 28 -3.59 -1.80 -5.14
C GLN A 28 -2.80 -2.77 -6.03
N ARG A 29 -2.92 -2.66 -7.36
CA ARG A 29 -2.14 -3.49 -8.29
C ARG A 29 -0.64 -3.24 -8.17
N VAL A 30 -0.21 -1.99 -7.99
CA VAL A 30 1.22 -1.71 -7.79
C VAL A 30 1.70 -2.35 -6.49
N LEU A 31 0.95 -2.23 -5.39
CA LEU A 31 1.31 -2.88 -4.12
C LEU A 31 1.46 -4.39 -4.27
N GLN A 32 0.52 -5.05 -4.94
CA GLN A 32 0.58 -6.48 -5.23
C GLN A 32 1.77 -6.85 -6.11
N ASN A 33 1.94 -6.18 -7.26
CA ASN A 33 2.99 -6.48 -8.23
C ASN A 33 4.40 -6.18 -7.71
N SER A 34 4.52 -5.29 -6.74
CA SER A 34 5.80 -4.93 -6.13
C SER A 34 6.29 -5.91 -5.08
N GLY A 35 5.45 -6.86 -4.66
CA GLY A 35 5.72 -7.78 -3.56
C GLY A 35 5.62 -7.14 -2.16
N ILE A 36 5.17 -5.87 -2.05
CA ILE A 36 4.94 -5.23 -0.74
C ILE A 36 3.89 -6.03 0.05
N ILE A 37 2.78 -6.42 -0.60
CA ILE A 37 1.72 -7.18 0.06
C ILE A 37 2.22 -8.55 0.51
N GLU A 38 2.91 -9.28 -0.36
CA GLU A 38 3.51 -10.58 -0.02
C GLU A 38 4.46 -10.46 1.18
N LYS A 39 5.29 -9.40 1.22
CA LYS A 39 6.19 -9.16 2.35
C LYS A 39 5.44 -8.88 3.65
N LEU A 40 4.36 -8.11 3.59
CA LEU A 40 3.52 -7.84 4.76
C LEU A 40 2.83 -9.13 5.25
N GLU A 41 2.34 -9.97 4.34
CA GLU A 41 1.78 -11.29 4.66
C GLU A 41 2.82 -12.23 5.30
N GLU A 42 4.04 -12.27 4.77
CA GLU A 42 5.16 -13.02 5.39
C GLU A 42 5.49 -12.52 6.80
N MET A 43 5.32 -11.20 7.05
CA MET A 43 5.48 -10.59 8.36
C MET A 43 4.27 -10.78 9.28
N GLY A 44 3.22 -11.46 8.80
CA GLY A 44 2.04 -11.81 9.57
C GLY A 44 1.00 -10.71 9.70
N ILE A 45 0.94 -9.78 8.73
CA ILE A 45 -0.13 -8.76 8.71
C ILE A 45 -1.51 -9.42 8.70
N GLN A 46 -2.47 -8.81 9.41
CA GLN A 46 -3.85 -9.27 9.47
C GLN A 46 -4.80 -8.24 8.88
N GLU A 47 -5.98 -8.69 8.48
CA GLU A 47 -7.04 -7.81 8.01
C GLU A 47 -7.40 -6.77 9.09
N GLY A 48 -7.45 -5.50 8.70
CA GLY A 48 -7.65 -4.38 9.62
C GLY A 48 -6.37 -3.85 10.27
N ASP A 49 -5.20 -4.42 9.99
CA ASP A 49 -3.94 -3.81 10.40
C ASP A 49 -3.63 -2.58 9.55
N THR A 50 -3.24 -1.49 10.21
CA THR A 50 -2.82 -0.26 9.53
C THR A 50 -1.40 -0.37 8.98
N VAL A 51 -1.22 0.02 7.72
CA VAL A 51 0.04 0.14 7.02
C VAL A 51 0.32 1.61 6.74
N ASN A 52 1.51 2.07 7.08
CA ASN A 52 2.02 3.40 6.73
C ASN A 52 3.07 3.26 5.63
N ILE A 53 2.86 3.92 4.50
CA ILE A 53 3.79 4.00 3.38
C ILE A 53 4.08 5.46 3.12
N LEU A 54 5.31 5.91 3.41
CA LEU A 54 5.75 7.28 3.17
C LEU A 54 4.82 8.35 3.79
N GLY A 55 4.24 8.06 4.96
CA GLY A 55 3.31 8.95 5.65
C GLY A 55 1.84 8.79 5.23
N PHE A 56 1.54 7.96 4.24
CA PHE A 56 0.18 7.58 3.89
C PHE A 56 -0.24 6.34 4.67
N GLU A 57 -1.37 6.41 5.38
CA GLU A 57 -1.89 5.31 6.21
C GLU A 57 -3.15 4.71 5.59
N PHE A 58 -3.19 3.38 5.53
CA PHE A 58 -4.38 2.64 5.11
C PHE A 58 -4.49 1.33 5.87
N ASP A 59 -5.70 0.82 5.99
CA ASP A 59 -5.92 -0.50 6.57
C ASP A 59 -5.77 -1.57 5.50
N TYR A 60 -5.00 -2.60 5.83
CA TYR A 60 -4.83 -3.75 4.96
C TYR A 60 -6.15 -4.54 4.89
N VAL A 61 -6.61 -4.74 3.66
CA VAL A 61 -7.78 -5.55 3.32
C VAL A 61 -7.32 -6.67 2.39
N LYS A 62 -7.74 -7.90 2.69
CA LYS A 62 -7.38 -9.09 1.94
C LYS A 62 -8.22 -9.27 0.67
#